data_AF-A0A954EC41-F1
#
_entry.id   AF-A0A954EC41-F1
#
_cell.length_a   1.000
_cell.length_b   1.000
_cell.length_c   1.000
_cell.angle_alpha   90.00
_cell.angle_beta   90.00
_cell.angle_gamma   90.00
#
_symmetry.space_group_name_H-M   'P 1'
#
loop_
_entity.id
_entity.type
_entity.pdbx_description
1 polymer ?
#
loop_
_entity_poly.entity_id
_entity_poly.type
_entity_poly.pdbx_seq_one_letter_code
_entity_poly.pdbx_strand_id
1 'polypeptide(L)' 'MWLGGYFFWIILAPVFLIGGLFLLFIVSSITGFSLIDLFASLNNQSTTLTCWHCGKETPADRRLCRHCKQELQ' A
#
# COMPACT_ATOMS: atom_id res chain seq x y z
N MET A 1 18.92 33.97 16.02
CA MET A 1 19.10 33.62 14.60
C MET A 1 18.23 32.43 14.15
N TRP A 2 17.30 31.93 14.99
CA TRP A 2 16.57 30.67 14.73
C TRP A 2 15.18 30.85 14.10
N LEU A 3 14.55 32.04 14.22
CA LEU A 3 13.21 32.28 13.67
C LEU A 3 13.18 32.39 12.13
N GLY A 4 14.23 32.92 11.49
CA GLY A 4 14.23 33.15 10.04
C GLY A 4 14.15 31.87 9.20
N GLY A 5 14.80 30.79 9.65
CA GLY A 5 14.76 29.50 8.97
C GLY A 5 13.42 28.78 9.10
N TYR A 6 12.72 28.97 10.22
CA TYR A 6 11.41 28.36 10.46
C TYR A 6 10.32 28.95 9.56
N PHE A 7 10.30 30.29 9.38
CA PHE A 7 9.37 30.95 8.45
C PHE A 7 9.59 30.52 6.99
N PHE A 8 10.86 30.34 6.59
CA PHE A 8 11.16 29.81 5.26
C PHE A 8 10.61 28.40 5.08
N TRP A 9 10.79 27.52 6.06
CA TRP A 9 10.25 26.16 6.03
C TRP A 9 8.72 26.09 6.01
N ILE A 10 8.03 27.01 6.71
CA ILE A 10 6.56 27.10 6.70
C ILE A 10 6.00 27.37 5.31
N ILE A 11 6.72 28.14 4.48
CA ILE A 11 6.27 28.47 3.11
C ILE A 11 6.77 27.41 2.12
N LEU A 12 8.00 26.94 2.31
CA LEU A 12 8.62 25.98 1.40
C LEU A 12 7.94 24.59 1.48
N ALA A 13 7.63 24.12 2.68
CA ALA A 13 7.01 22.81 2.89
C ALA A 13 5.66 22.63 2.17
N PRO A 14 4.67 23.53 2.27
CA PRO A 14 3.41 23.39 1.55
C PRO A 14 3.59 23.52 0.04
N VAL A 15 4.54 24.33 -0.44
CA VAL A 15 4.86 24.43 -1.87
C VAL A 15 5.36 23.10 -2.41
N PHE A 16 6.28 22.43 -1.71
CA PHE A 16 6.73 21.09 -2.09
C PHE A 16 5.63 20.05 -1.99
N LEU A 17 4.77 20.13 -0.97
CA LEU A 17 3.67 19.19 -0.79
C LEU A 17 2.64 19.32 -1.93
N ILE A 18 2.24 20.54 -2.27
CA ILE A 18 1.32 20.82 -3.38
C ILE A 18 1.95 20.43 -4.72
N GLY A 19 3.22 20.78 -4.95
CA GLY A 19 3.93 20.39 -6.16
C GLY A 19 4.07 18.87 -6.31
N GLY A 20 4.38 18.17 -5.22
CA GLY A 20 4.45 16.71 -5.17
C GLY A 20 3.10 16.05 -5.45
N LEU A 21 2.02 16.55 -4.83
CA LEU A 21 0.66 16.08 -5.10
C LEU A 21 0.24 16.30 -6.55
N PHE A 22 0.59 17.45 -7.14
CA PHE A 22 0.29 17.76 -8.53
C PHE A 22 1.02 16.82 -9.50
N LEU A 23 2.30 16.54 -9.25
CA LEU A 23 3.05 15.55 -10.03
C LEU A 23 2.46 14.14 -9.91
N LEU A 24 2.10 13.71 -8.70
CA LEU A 24 1.44 12.43 -8.49
C LEU A 24 0.10 12.34 -9.23
N PHE A 25 -0.67 13.44 -9.25
CA PHE A 25 -1.94 13.51 -9.98
C PHE A 25 -1.73 13.36 -11.50
N ILE A 26 -0.71 14.02 -12.06
CA ILE A 26 -0.36 13.89 -13.48
C ILE A 26 0.05 12.45 -13.80
N VAL A 27 0.95 11.87 -13.01
CA VAL A 27 1.41 10.49 -13.22
C VAL A 27 0.24 9.52 -13.14
N SER A 28 -0.60 9.64 -12.10
CA SER A 28 -1.81 8.82 -11.93
C SER A 28 -2.76 8.92 -13.13
N SER A 29 -2.93 10.13 -13.69
CA SER A 29 -3.78 10.34 -14.87
C SER A 29 -3.23 9.67 -16.13
N ILE A 30 -1.90 9.54 -16.27
CA ILE A 30 -1.25 8.97 -17.45
C ILE A 30 -1.15 7.44 -17.34
N THR A 31 -0.73 6.92 -16.19
CA THR A 31 -0.53 5.48 -15.99
C THR A 31 -1.81 4.75 -15.59
N GLY A 32 -2.87 5.48 -15.23
CA GLY A 32 -4.09 4.91 -14.65
C GLY A 32 -3.85 4.29 -13.26
N PHE A 33 -2.66 4.50 -12.69
CA PHE A 33 -2.26 3.92 -11.42
C PHE A 33 -2.91 4.71 -10.29
N SER A 34 -3.88 4.10 -9.61
CA SER A 34 -4.57 4.73 -8.50
C SER A 34 -3.82 4.48 -7.19
N LEU A 35 -3.83 5.45 -6.29
CA LEU A 35 -3.33 5.25 -4.91
C LEU A 35 -4.07 4.11 -4.21
N ILE A 36 -5.33 3.87 -4.59
CA ILE A 36 -6.17 2.80 -4.05
C ILE A 36 -5.62 1.43 -4.47
N ASP A 37 -5.12 1.26 -5.70
CA ASP A 37 -4.46 0.02 -6.14
C ASP A 37 -3.16 -0.23 -5.37
N LEU A 38 -2.42 0.82 -5.04
CA LEU A 38 -1.22 0.74 -4.20
C LEU A 38 -1.58 0.28 -2.78
N PHE A 39 -2.60 0.90 -2.16
CA PHE A 39 -3.11 0.49 -0.86
C PHE A 39 -3.73 -0.92 -0.88
N ALA A 40 -4.43 -1.29 -1.95
CA ALA A 40 -4.98 -2.61 -2.15
C ALA A 40 -3.86 -3.66 -2.31
N SER A 41 -2.77 -3.32 -3.01
CA SER A 41 -1.58 -4.17 -3.12
C SER A 41 -0.89 -4.37 -1.76
N LEU A 42 -0.77 -3.31 -0.96
CA LEU A 42 -0.24 -3.42 0.40
C LEU A 42 -1.18 -4.21 1.33
N ASN A 43 -2.49 -4.02 1.22
CA ASN A 43 -3.49 -4.73 2.03
C ASN A 43 -3.64 -6.20 1.59
N ASN A 44 -3.39 -6.53 0.32
CA ASN A 44 -3.42 -7.89 -0.21
C ASN A 44 -2.12 -8.67 0.01
N GLN A 45 -1.18 -8.15 0.81
CA GLN A 45 -0.12 -8.99 1.39
C GLN A 45 -0.67 -9.95 2.46
N SER A 46 -1.85 -10.52 2.24
CA SER A 46 -2.22 -11.76 2.92
C SER A 46 -1.23 -12.81 2.44
N THR A 47 -0.22 -13.09 3.26
CA THR A 47 0.70 -14.21 3.05
C THR A 47 -0.11 -15.41 2.60
N THR A 48 0.20 -16.01 1.45
CA THR A 48 -0.44 -17.25 1.03
C THR A 48 0.36 -18.40 1.63
N LEU A 49 -0.32 -19.30 2.33
CA LEU A 49 0.27 -20.54 2.81
C LEU A 49 -0.16 -21.67 1.87
N THR A 50 0.77 -22.56 1.57
CA THR A 50 0.44 -23.81 0.87
C THR A 50 -0.20 -24.76 1.87
N CYS A 51 -1.44 -25.18 1.62
CA CYS A 51 -2.11 -26.11 2.51
C CYS A 51 -1.41 -27.48 2.47
N TRP A 52 -1.00 -28.00 3.63
CA TRP A 52 -0.30 -29.28 3.73
C TRP A 52 -1.14 -30.48 3.28
N HIS A 53 -2.47 -30.37 3.36
CA HIS A 53 -3.40 -31.43 3.01
C HIS A 53 -3.73 -31.52 1.51
N CYS A 54 -3.84 -30.38 0.83
CA CYS A 54 -4.27 -30.35 -0.58
C CYS A 54 -3.22 -29.79 -1.55
N GLY A 55 -2.09 -29.29 -1.03
CA GLY A 55 -1.02 -28.69 -1.82
C GLY A 55 -1.38 -27.39 -2.53
N LYS A 56 -2.59 -26.84 -2.29
CA LYS A 56 -3.06 -25.61 -2.92
C LYS A 56 -2.73 -24.39 -2.08
N GLU A 57 -2.38 -23.30 -2.75
CA GLU A 57 -2.19 -22.00 -2.13
C GLU A 57 -3.51 -21.46 -1.59
N THR A 58 -3.47 -20.97 -0.36
CA THR A 58 -4.65 -20.43 0.31
C THR A 58 -4.22 -19.28 1.24
N PRO A 59 -5.04 -18.24 1.42
CA PRO A 59 -4.66 -17.10 2.26
C PRO A 59 -4.41 -17.55 3.71
N ALA A 60 -3.26 -17.16 4.27
CA ALA A 60 -2.85 -17.44 5.66
C ALA A 60 -3.70 -16.75 6.72
N ASP A 61 -4.50 -15.76 6.31
CA ASP A 61 -5.46 -15.06 7.17
C ASP A 61 -6.61 -15.96 7.67
N ARG A 62 -6.61 -17.25 7.29
CA ARG A 62 -7.64 -18.21 7.68
C ARG A 62 -7.00 -19.46 8.28
N ARG A 63 -7.63 -19.96 9.34
CA ARG A 63 -7.26 -21.24 9.96
C ARG A 63 -7.61 -22.43 9.07
N LEU A 64 -8.60 -22.30 8.17
CA LEU A 64 -9.10 -23.37 7.32
C LEU A 64 -8.81 -23.11 5.85
N CYS A 65 -8.30 -24.14 5.17
CA CYS A 65 -8.10 -24.11 3.73
C CYS A 65 -9.43 -23.97 2.99
N ARG A 66 -9.49 -23.06 2.00
CA ARG A 66 -10.70 -22.88 1.16
C ARG A 66 -11.07 -24.11 0.33
N HIS A 67 -10.11 -24.96 0.00
CA HIS A 67 -10.32 -26.10 -0.90
C HIS A 67 -10.76 -27.35 -0.14
N CYS A 68 -9.98 -27.77 0.86
CA CYS A 68 -10.26 -28.99 1.61
C CYS A 68 -10.99 -28.76 2.94
N LYS A 69 -11.17 -27.50 3.37
CA LYS A 69 -11.73 -27.14 4.68
C LYS A 69 -10.99 -27.75 5.87
N GLN A 70 -9.75 -28.20 5.67
CA GLN A 70 -8.89 -28.69 6.74
C GLN A 70 -8.01 -27.55 7.27
N GLU A 71 -7.52 -27.72 8.49
CA GLU A 71 -6.69 -26.71 9.15
C GLU A 71 -5.36 -26.53 8.40
N LEU A 72 -4.91 -25.27 8.33
CA LEU A 72 -3.74 -24.89 7.55
C LEU A 72 -2.42 -25.17 8.27
N GLN A 73 -2.44 -25.25 9.59
CA GLN A 73 -1.44 -25.85 10.47
C GLN A 73 -1.98 -25.87 11.89
#